data_AF-A0A7J7J4Z5-F1
#
_entry.id   AF-A0A7J7J4Z5-F1
#
_cell.length_a   1.000
_cell.length_b   1.000
_cell.length_c   1.000
_cell.angle_alpha   90.00
_cell.angle_beta   90.00
_cell.angle_gamma   90.00
#
_symmetry.space_group_name_H-M   'P 1'
#
loop_
_entity.id
_entity.type
_entity.pdbx_description
1 polymer ?
#
loop_
_entity_poly.entity_id
_entity_poly.type
_entity_poly.pdbx_seq_one_letter_code
_entity_poly.pdbx_strand_id
1 'polypeptide(L)'
;MFGTDIKWARAAIALSNSGSIRADINKGSISYRSLKTSMPFGNDVVTVTVSGDTLKKVFERSAEAHTSANNGGFLQVSGVQILYDMSQPIGQRVIDLKLRCLDCEVPKYEPLDLSANYTVLTTSFLALGGDGYDVLVTGRLDFENLGYSDSAMVVEYMTALNKVYPTEEGRIRFVSGQPQQTTPVPTQTSTPGSTPTRLDNSSGPTSPVSTSTTDSSATSVTTAFSTTILTTFISYALFT
;
A
#
# COMPACT_ATOMS: atom_id res chain seq x y z
N MET A 1 18.41 0.30 -39.05
CA MET A 1 17.51 -0.48 -38.15
C MET A 1 16.79 0.54 -37.30
N PHE A 2 15.51 0.80 -37.56
CA PHE A 2 14.68 1.60 -36.66
C PHE A 2 14.13 0.63 -35.61
N GLY A 3 14.79 0.55 -34.46
CA GLY A 3 14.20 -0.10 -33.29
C GLY A 3 13.03 0.76 -32.85
N THR A 4 11.81 0.27 -33.03
CA THR A 4 10.64 0.90 -32.43
C THR A 4 10.68 0.54 -30.94
N ASP A 5 11.20 1.43 -30.11
CA ASP A 5 11.04 1.37 -28.66
C ASP A 5 9.56 1.59 -28.33
N ILE A 6 8.74 0.54 -28.46
CA ILE A 6 7.32 0.58 -28.14
C ILE A 6 7.19 0.52 -26.61
N LYS A 7 7.14 1.69 -25.99
CA LYS A 7 6.74 1.87 -24.59
C LYS A 7 5.29 2.33 -24.56
N TRP A 8 4.44 1.54 -23.90
CA TRP A 8 3.01 1.84 -23.79
C TRP A 8 2.67 2.76 -22.61
N ALA A 9 3.65 3.05 -21.75
CA ALA A 9 3.56 3.94 -20.60
C ALA A 9 4.93 4.57 -20.29
N ARG A 10 4.96 5.47 -19.30
CA ARG A 10 6.20 6.08 -18.83
C ARG A 10 7.00 5.16 -17.90
N ALA A 11 6.30 4.40 -17.07
CA ALA A 11 6.85 3.31 -16.27
C ALA A 11 5.82 2.18 -16.24
N ALA A 12 6.27 0.93 -16.11
CA ALA A 12 5.38 -0.23 -15.97
C ALA A 12 5.24 -0.72 -14.52
N ILE A 13 6.10 -0.21 -13.63
CA ILE A 13 6.22 -0.55 -12.22
C ILE A 13 6.18 0.72 -11.39
N ALA A 14 5.48 0.68 -10.27
CA ALA A 14 5.46 1.81 -9.35
C ALA A 14 5.42 1.36 -7.87
N LEU A 15 6.08 2.13 -7.02
CA LEU A 15 6.35 1.81 -5.61
C LEU A 15 5.98 2.99 -4.70
N SER A 16 5.42 2.68 -3.53
CA SER A 16 5.17 3.65 -2.47
C SER A 16 5.32 2.98 -1.11
N ASN A 17 5.91 3.64 -0.13
CA ASN A 17 6.05 3.10 1.22
C ASN A 17 4.73 3.24 2.00
N SER A 18 4.39 2.23 2.79
CA SER A 18 3.14 2.18 3.56
C SER A 18 3.03 3.35 4.56
N GLY A 19 4.16 3.86 5.04
CA GLY A 19 4.25 5.01 5.95
C GLY A 19 3.78 6.34 5.34
N SER A 20 3.68 6.42 4.00
CA SER A 20 3.08 7.55 3.31
C SER A 20 1.55 7.60 3.47
N ILE A 21 0.93 6.50 3.90
CA ILE A 21 -0.51 6.40 4.21
C ILE A 21 -0.68 6.44 5.73
N ARG A 22 -1.46 7.41 6.20
CA ARG A 22 -1.56 7.78 7.61
C ARG A 22 -2.93 7.49 8.22
N ALA A 23 -3.95 7.30 7.38
CA ALA A 23 -5.31 7.03 7.81
C ALA A 23 -6.11 6.34 6.70
N ASP A 24 -7.07 5.54 7.11
CA ASP A 24 -8.05 4.93 6.21
C ASP A 24 -9.03 5.99 5.68
N ILE A 25 -9.55 5.74 4.47
CA ILE A 25 -10.68 6.51 3.94
C ILE A 25 -11.92 5.63 3.98
N ASN A 26 -12.91 6.10 4.75
CA ASN A 26 -14.20 5.41 4.85
C ASN A 26 -14.93 5.38 3.51
N LYS A 27 -15.65 4.29 3.27
CA LYS A 27 -16.55 4.16 2.12
C LYS A 27 -17.56 5.31 2.10
N GLY A 28 -17.76 5.90 0.93
CA GLY A 28 -18.72 6.97 0.71
C GLY A 28 -18.10 8.11 -0.10
N SER A 29 -18.64 9.32 0.06
CA SER A 29 -18.07 10.50 -0.58
C SER A 29 -16.68 10.80 -0.02
N ILE A 30 -15.69 10.78 -0.90
CA ILE A 30 -14.30 11.08 -0.56
C ILE A 30 -14.10 12.59 -0.67
N SER A 31 -13.75 13.24 0.44
CA SER A 31 -13.41 14.67 0.44
C SER A 31 -11.91 14.88 0.28
N TYR A 32 -11.51 16.05 -0.25
CA TYR A 32 -10.10 16.45 -0.28
C TYR A 32 -9.45 16.44 1.10
N ARG A 33 -10.21 16.80 2.16
CA ARG A 33 -9.75 16.72 3.55
C ARG A 33 -9.42 15.28 3.94
N SER A 34 -10.29 14.32 3.62
CA SER A 34 -10.06 12.90 3.90
C SER A 34 -8.79 12.39 3.19
N LEU A 35 -8.60 12.79 1.93
CA LEU A 35 -7.38 12.46 1.18
C LEU A 35 -6.13 13.07 1.82
N LYS A 36 -6.18 14.34 2.21
CA LYS A 36 -5.01 14.98 2.81
C LYS A 36 -4.69 14.46 4.21
N THR A 37 -5.70 14.03 4.97
CA THR A 37 -5.49 13.30 6.23
C THR A 37 -4.82 11.95 6.00
N SER A 38 -5.18 11.25 4.93
CA SER A 38 -4.58 9.96 4.57
C SER A 38 -3.16 10.10 4.02
N MET A 39 -2.90 11.06 3.13
CA MET A 39 -1.61 11.26 2.44
C MET A 39 -1.12 12.72 2.59
N PRO A 40 -0.52 13.08 3.73
CA PRO A 40 -0.24 14.47 4.07
C PRO A 40 1.05 15.02 3.44
N PHE A 41 1.96 14.19 2.93
CA PHE A 41 3.33 14.62 2.64
C PHE A 41 3.48 15.42 1.35
N GLY A 42 2.79 15.04 0.26
CA GLY A 42 2.93 15.77 -1.00
C GLY A 42 4.32 15.62 -1.61
N ASN A 43 4.93 14.43 -1.52
CA ASN A 43 6.25 14.20 -2.09
C ASN A 43 6.19 14.30 -3.62
N ASP A 44 7.28 14.74 -4.24
CA ASP A 44 7.38 14.73 -5.69
C ASP A 44 7.33 13.29 -6.23
N VAL A 45 6.65 13.11 -7.36
CA VAL A 45 6.62 11.87 -8.13
C VAL A 45 7.81 11.88 -9.08
N VAL A 46 8.60 10.82 -9.02
CA VAL A 46 9.84 10.68 -9.78
C VAL A 46 9.91 9.33 -10.47
N THR A 47 10.64 9.25 -11.58
CA THR A 47 11.06 7.98 -12.17
C THR A 47 12.53 7.71 -11.81
N VAL A 48 12.83 6.48 -11.46
CA VAL A 48 14.19 6.01 -11.17
C VAL A 48 14.45 4.78 -12.02
N THR A 49 15.56 4.77 -12.77
CA THR A 49 16.00 3.56 -13.49
C THR A 49 17.09 2.87 -12.70
N VAL A 50 16.92 1.57 -12.45
CA VAL A 50 17.84 0.71 -11.70
C VAL A 50 18.01 -0.64 -12.38
N SER A 51 19.12 -1.35 -12.08
CA SER A 51 19.30 -2.74 -12.52
C SER A 51 18.36 -3.69 -11.78
N GLY A 52 18.12 -4.88 -12.35
CA GLY A 52 17.31 -5.90 -11.70
C GLY A 52 17.88 -6.38 -10.36
N ASP A 53 19.20 -6.48 -10.24
CA ASP A 53 19.87 -6.77 -8.94
C ASP A 53 19.56 -5.69 -7.89
N THR A 54 19.63 -4.42 -8.27
CA THR A 54 19.29 -3.29 -7.39
C THR A 54 17.81 -3.35 -7.00
N LEU A 55 16.93 -3.65 -7.95
CA LEU A 55 15.51 -3.77 -7.70
C LEU A 55 15.17 -4.95 -6.77
N LYS A 56 15.87 -6.08 -6.88
CA LYS A 56 15.72 -7.18 -5.90
C LYS A 56 16.08 -6.71 -4.49
N LYS A 57 17.19 -5.98 -4.33
CA LYS A 57 17.62 -5.42 -3.04
C LYS A 57 16.59 -4.44 -2.46
N VAL A 58 15.92 -3.65 -3.30
CA VAL A 58 14.80 -2.79 -2.88
C VAL A 58 13.69 -3.62 -2.24
N PHE A 59 13.28 -4.73 -2.87
CA PHE A 59 12.24 -5.59 -2.30
C PHE A 59 12.70 -6.37 -1.05
N GLU A 60 13.97 -6.76 -0.96
CA GLU A 60 14.54 -7.33 0.27
C GLU A 60 14.51 -6.33 1.43
N ARG A 61 14.83 -5.05 1.17
CA ARG A 61 14.71 -3.96 2.14
C ARG A 61 13.25 -3.76 2.57
N SER A 62 12.31 -3.86 1.63
CA SER A 62 10.88 -3.84 1.94
C SER A 62 10.49 -4.98 2.88
N ALA A 63 10.94 -6.21 2.62
CA ALA A 63 10.67 -7.35 3.49
C ALA A 63 11.24 -7.13 4.91
N GLU A 64 12.43 -6.54 5.04
CA GLU A 64 13.01 -6.18 6.33
C GLU A 64 12.16 -5.15 7.09
N ALA A 65 11.66 -4.13 6.37
CA ALA A 65 10.79 -3.12 6.93
C ALA A 65 9.46 -3.71 7.45
N HIS A 66 8.94 -4.79 6.85
CA HIS A 66 7.75 -5.48 7.34
C HIS A 66 7.91 -6.05 8.76
N THR A 67 9.11 -6.53 9.10
CA THR A 67 9.38 -7.15 10.41
C THR A 67 9.83 -6.15 11.48
N SER A 68 10.22 -4.95 11.06
CA SER A 68 10.70 -3.91 11.96
C SER A 68 9.52 -3.15 12.59
N ALA A 69 9.39 -3.20 13.91
CA ALA A 69 8.35 -2.44 14.61
C ALA A 69 8.42 -0.95 14.25
N ASN A 70 7.27 -0.36 13.90
CA ASN A 70 7.11 1.06 13.53
C ASN A 70 7.87 1.52 12.26
N ASN A 71 8.26 0.60 11.37
CA ASN A 71 8.88 0.97 10.10
C ASN A 71 7.80 1.13 9.01
N GLY A 72 7.57 2.37 8.58
CA GLY A 72 6.66 2.69 7.46
C GLY A 72 7.20 2.26 6.08
N GLY A 73 8.42 1.74 6.02
CA GLY A 73 9.15 1.44 4.79
C GLY A 73 8.63 0.26 3.97
N PHE A 74 7.66 -0.52 4.44
CA PHE A 74 7.12 -1.63 3.64
C PHE A 74 6.48 -1.12 2.35
N LEU A 75 6.91 -1.62 1.20
CA LEU A 75 6.46 -1.15 -0.09
C LEU A 75 5.13 -1.74 -0.50
N GLN A 76 4.38 -0.87 -1.13
CA GLN A 76 3.14 -1.12 -1.79
C GLN A 76 3.37 -0.90 -3.28
N VAL A 77 2.71 -1.70 -4.10
CA VAL A 77 3.17 -1.93 -5.47
C VAL A 77 2.06 -1.96 -6.50
N SER A 78 2.43 -1.71 -7.75
CA SER A 78 1.64 -1.97 -8.96
C SER A 78 2.58 -2.31 -10.10
N GLY A 79 2.07 -3.12 -11.03
CA GLY A 79 2.93 -3.75 -12.03
C GLY A 79 3.93 -4.73 -11.41
N VAL A 80 3.71 -5.17 -10.16
CA VAL A 80 4.57 -6.14 -9.46
C VAL A 80 3.71 -7.24 -8.86
N GLN A 81 4.17 -8.48 -8.98
CA GLN A 81 3.70 -9.63 -8.22
C GLN A 81 4.88 -10.19 -7.44
N ILE A 82 4.77 -10.24 -6.12
CA ILE A 82 5.85 -10.69 -5.24
C ILE A 82 5.36 -11.74 -4.25
N LEU A 83 6.18 -12.77 -4.05
CA LEU A 83 6.03 -13.77 -2.99
C LEU A 83 7.19 -13.66 -2.02
N TYR A 84 6.87 -13.40 -0.76
CA TYR A 84 7.84 -13.36 0.34
C TYR A 84 7.79 -14.62 1.20
N ASP A 85 8.95 -15.04 1.70
CA ASP A 85 9.09 -15.97 2.81
C ASP A 85 9.81 -15.27 3.96
N MET A 86 9.05 -14.91 5.00
CA MET A 86 9.57 -14.15 6.13
C MET A 86 10.41 -14.99 7.09
N SER A 87 10.40 -16.32 6.94
CA SER A 87 11.25 -17.23 7.73
C SER A 87 12.70 -17.24 7.28
N GLN A 88 12.97 -16.77 6.05
CA GLN A 88 14.32 -16.68 5.50
C GLN A 88 15.13 -15.55 6.16
N PRO A 89 16.47 -15.67 6.18
CA PRO A 89 17.36 -14.60 6.61
C PRO A 89 17.09 -13.29 5.85
N ILE A 90 17.36 -12.16 6.50
CA ILE A 90 17.28 -10.83 5.87
C ILE A 90 18.15 -10.83 4.60
N GLY A 91 17.61 -10.34 3.49
CA GLY A 91 18.27 -10.35 2.18
C GLY A 91 17.96 -11.58 1.32
N GLN A 92 17.23 -12.57 1.84
CA GLN A 92 16.84 -13.79 1.13
C GLN A 92 15.33 -14.08 1.23
N ARG A 93 14.51 -13.06 1.46
CA ARG A 93 13.07 -13.21 1.72
C ARG A 93 12.23 -13.13 0.44
N VAL A 94 12.76 -12.61 -0.66
CA VAL A 94 12.06 -12.56 -1.95
C VAL A 94 12.20 -13.92 -2.65
N ILE A 95 11.09 -14.66 -2.75
CA ILE A 95 11.04 -16.01 -3.35
C ILE A 95 10.66 -15.99 -4.84
N ASP A 96 9.65 -15.20 -5.19
CA ASP A 96 9.21 -14.99 -6.58
C ASP A 96 8.95 -13.49 -6.77
N LEU A 97 9.42 -12.96 -7.90
CA LEU A 97 9.25 -11.55 -8.25
C LEU A 97 9.02 -11.45 -9.76
N LYS A 98 7.82 -11.02 -10.11
CA LYS A 98 7.40 -10.78 -11.48
C LYS A 98 7.01 -9.32 -11.66
N LEU A 99 7.44 -8.76 -12.77
CA LEU A 99 7.28 -7.35 -13.10
C LEU A 99 6.51 -7.23 -14.40
N ARG A 100 5.68 -6.20 -14.50
CA ARG A 100 4.97 -5.89 -15.74
C ARG A 100 5.96 -5.30 -16.74
N CYS A 101 5.99 -5.83 -17.96
CA CYS A 101 6.88 -5.36 -19.01
C CYS A 101 6.51 -3.94 -19.47
N LEU A 102 7.53 -3.12 -19.71
CA LEU A 102 7.40 -1.79 -20.31
C LEU A 102 7.60 -1.86 -21.84
N ASP A 103 8.63 -2.59 -22.26
CA ASP A 103 9.03 -2.74 -23.66
C ASP A 103 8.32 -3.95 -24.29
N CYS A 104 6.98 -3.90 -24.31
CA CYS A 104 6.13 -4.94 -24.87
C CYS A 104 4.85 -4.34 -25.45
N GLU A 105 4.34 -4.91 -26.54
CA GLU A 105 3.12 -4.41 -27.19
C GLU A 105 1.87 -4.60 -26.32
N VAL A 106 1.79 -5.73 -25.62
CA VAL A 106 0.70 -6.05 -24.68
C VAL A 106 1.30 -6.26 -23.29
N PRO A 107 0.85 -5.50 -22.26
CA PRO A 107 1.39 -5.61 -20.91
C PRO A 107 1.18 -7.01 -20.33
N LYS A 108 2.27 -7.66 -19.90
CA LYS A 108 2.28 -8.96 -19.22
C LYS A 108 3.30 -8.97 -18.09
N TYR A 109 3.13 -9.90 -17.16
CA TYR A 109 4.08 -10.14 -16.08
C TYR A 109 5.19 -11.09 -16.53
N GLU A 110 6.43 -10.71 -16.27
CA GLU A 110 7.64 -11.47 -16.59
C GLU A 110 8.50 -11.60 -15.33
N PRO A 111 9.23 -12.73 -15.14
CA PRO A 111 10.18 -12.86 -14.03
C PRO A 111 11.24 -11.76 -14.06
N LEU A 112 11.71 -11.35 -12.88
CA LEU A 112 12.84 -10.42 -12.77
C LEU A 112 14.08 -10.99 -13.46
N ASP A 113 14.58 -10.27 -14.46
CA ASP A 113 15.94 -10.41 -14.99
C ASP A 113 16.88 -9.47 -14.23
N LEU A 114 17.91 -10.03 -13.59
CA LEU A 114 18.88 -9.28 -12.79
C LEU A 114 19.80 -8.38 -13.63
N SER A 115 19.97 -8.70 -14.91
CA SER A 115 20.84 -7.98 -15.85
C SER A 115 20.12 -6.85 -16.61
N ALA A 116 18.79 -6.87 -16.62
CA ALA A 116 17.97 -5.83 -17.25
C ALA A 116 17.86 -4.57 -16.38
N ASN A 117 17.51 -3.45 -17.01
CA ASN A 117 17.22 -2.18 -16.36
C ASN A 117 15.70 -1.96 -16.29
N TYR A 118 15.23 -1.43 -15.16
CA TYR A 118 13.81 -1.17 -14.92
C TYR A 118 13.62 0.28 -14.51
N THR A 119 12.71 0.96 -15.21
CA THR A 119 12.23 2.28 -14.82
C THR A 119 11.05 2.12 -13.87
N VAL A 120 11.18 2.68 -12.68
CA VAL A 120 10.22 2.59 -11.58
C VAL A 120 9.70 3.98 -11.26
N LEU A 121 8.39 4.14 -11.19
CA LEU A 121 7.79 5.35 -10.62
C LEU A 121 7.74 5.24 -9.10
N THR A 122 8.20 6.26 -8.40
CA THR A 122 8.23 6.29 -6.93
C THR A 122 8.15 7.73 -6.42
N THR A 123 8.23 7.92 -5.11
CA THR A 123 8.31 9.25 -4.50
C THR A 123 9.77 9.69 -4.36
N SER A 124 10.00 11.01 -4.38
CA SER A 124 11.32 11.58 -4.13
C SER A 124 11.88 11.16 -2.77
N PHE A 125 11.03 10.99 -1.75
CA PHE A 125 11.42 10.48 -0.44
C PHE A 125 12.15 9.14 -0.53
N LEU A 126 11.59 8.16 -1.24
CA LEU A 126 12.23 6.85 -1.42
C LEU A 126 13.45 6.92 -2.34
N ALA A 127 13.33 7.66 -3.45
CA ALA A 127 14.40 7.81 -4.43
C ALA A 127 15.66 8.54 -3.89
N LEU A 128 15.51 9.24 -2.77
CA LEU A 128 16.60 9.93 -2.05
C LEU A 128 17.05 9.19 -0.78
N GLY A 129 16.63 7.93 -0.58
CA GLY A 129 17.12 7.07 0.51
C GLY A 129 16.26 7.04 1.77
N GLY A 130 15.09 7.68 1.76
CA GLY A 130 14.12 7.58 2.86
C GLY A 130 13.78 6.13 3.20
N ASP A 131 13.38 5.85 4.46
CA ASP A 131 13.12 4.50 4.99
C ASP A 131 14.26 3.47 4.80
N GLY A 132 15.50 3.93 4.55
CA GLY A 132 16.67 3.08 4.35
C GLY A 132 16.74 2.48 2.94
N TYR A 133 16.13 3.13 1.95
CA TYR A 133 16.24 2.76 0.54
C TYR A 133 17.49 3.37 -0.13
N ASP A 134 18.63 3.42 0.56
CA ASP A 134 19.91 3.94 0.04
C ASP A 134 20.36 3.23 -1.26
N VAL A 135 19.88 2.01 -1.46
CA VAL A 135 20.07 1.24 -2.69
C VAL A 135 19.46 1.91 -3.92
N LEU A 136 18.39 2.71 -3.77
CA LEU A 136 17.82 3.53 -4.84
C LEU A 136 18.66 4.76 -5.16
N VAL A 137 19.56 5.17 -4.27
CA VAL A 137 20.51 6.28 -4.50
C VAL A 137 21.78 5.74 -5.14
N THR A 138 22.33 4.67 -4.56
CA THR A 138 23.63 4.09 -4.95
C THR A 138 23.56 3.24 -6.22
N GLY A 139 22.46 2.54 -6.47
CA GLY A 139 22.25 1.71 -7.66
C GLY A 139 21.51 2.43 -8.81
N ARG A 140 21.36 3.75 -8.71
CA ARG A 140 20.62 4.56 -9.67
C ARG A 140 21.37 4.77 -10.97
N LEU A 141 20.72 4.46 -12.07
CA LEU A 141 21.22 4.72 -13.42
C LEU A 141 20.63 6.00 -14.00
N ASP A 142 19.38 6.29 -13.67
CA ASP A 142 18.68 7.50 -14.12
C ASP A 142 17.68 8.00 -13.07
N PHE A 143 17.38 9.30 -13.12
CA PHE A 143 16.48 10.00 -12.21
C PHE A 143 15.77 11.15 -12.94
N GLU A 144 14.44 11.17 -12.90
CA GLU A 144 13.67 12.29 -13.41
C GLU A 144 12.54 12.65 -12.45
N ASN A 145 12.44 13.95 -12.13
CA ASN A 145 11.30 14.48 -11.40
C ASN A 145 10.21 14.88 -12.40
N LEU A 146 8.99 14.39 -12.21
CA LEU A 146 7.90 14.62 -13.15
C LEU A 146 7.16 15.95 -12.91
N GLY A 147 7.48 16.66 -11.82
CA GLY A 147 6.85 17.94 -11.47
C GLY A 147 5.45 17.81 -10.85
N TYR A 148 5.03 16.60 -10.52
CA TYR A 148 3.76 16.32 -9.83
C TYR A 148 4.01 15.92 -8.38
N SER A 149 3.12 16.31 -7.47
CA SER A 149 3.12 15.74 -6.12
C SER A 149 2.25 14.47 -6.05
N ASP A 150 2.63 13.53 -5.19
CA ASP A 150 1.92 12.28 -4.97
C ASP A 150 0.44 12.53 -4.61
N SER A 151 0.18 13.46 -3.70
CA SER A 151 -1.17 13.82 -3.28
C SER A 151 -2.00 14.46 -4.40
N ALA A 152 -1.39 15.26 -5.28
CA ALA A 152 -2.08 15.81 -6.44
C ALA A 152 -2.42 14.71 -7.46
N MET A 153 -1.50 13.78 -7.72
CA MET A 153 -1.72 12.66 -8.63
C MET A 153 -2.87 11.75 -8.15
N VAL A 154 -2.96 11.48 -6.84
CA VAL A 154 -4.10 10.72 -6.28
C VAL A 154 -5.42 11.46 -6.51
N VAL A 155 -5.47 12.76 -6.21
CA VAL A 155 -6.69 13.57 -6.35
C VAL A 155 -7.14 13.59 -7.80
N GLU A 156 -6.23 13.82 -8.74
CA GLU A 156 -6.52 13.81 -10.17
C GLU A 156 -7.07 12.46 -10.61
N TYR A 157 -6.43 11.36 -10.20
CA TYR A 157 -6.88 10.03 -10.59
C TYR A 157 -8.25 9.66 -10.02
N MET A 158 -8.49 9.94 -8.73
CA MET A 158 -9.80 9.70 -8.12
C MET A 158 -10.90 10.54 -8.77
N THR A 159 -10.57 11.77 -9.17
CA THR A 159 -11.48 12.65 -9.90
C THR A 159 -11.80 12.08 -11.28
N ALA A 160 -10.80 11.60 -12.01
CA ALA A 160 -10.97 10.99 -13.33
C ALA A 160 -11.80 9.70 -13.30
N LEU A 161 -11.60 8.85 -12.28
CA LEU A 161 -12.38 7.62 -12.10
C LEU A 161 -13.83 7.89 -11.65
N ASN A 162 -14.09 9.00 -10.95
CA ASN A 162 -15.35 9.38 -10.30
C ASN A 162 -15.82 8.39 -9.19
N LYS A 163 -15.55 7.09 -9.34
CA LYS A 163 -15.82 6.03 -8.36
C LYS A 163 -14.65 5.06 -8.34
N VAL A 164 -14.20 4.70 -7.14
CA VAL A 164 -13.07 3.79 -6.93
C VAL A 164 -13.55 2.52 -6.22
N TYR A 165 -13.12 1.36 -6.70
CA TYR A 165 -13.43 0.03 -6.13
C TYR A 165 -12.18 -0.83 -6.04
N PRO A 166 -11.23 -0.45 -5.18
CA PRO A 166 -9.99 -1.18 -5.04
C PRO A 166 -10.21 -2.53 -4.36
N THR A 167 -9.41 -3.51 -4.77
CA THR A 167 -9.49 -4.88 -4.26
C THR A 167 -8.09 -5.40 -3.94
N GLU A 168 -8.02 -6.42 -3.09
CA GLU A 168 -6.77 -7.16 -2.86
C GLU A 168 -6.52 -8.10 -4.04
N GLU A 169 -5.71 -7.63 -4.98
CA GLU A 169 -5.40 -8.36 -6.22
C GLU A 169 -4.29 -9.42 -6.06
N GLY A 170 -3.84 -9.69 -4.83
CA GLY A 170 -2.76 -10.64 -4.57
C GLY A 170 -1.39 -10.22 -5.12
N ARG A 171 -1.16 -8.90 -5.30
CA ARG A 171 0.13 -8.33 -5.75
C ARG A 171 1.28 -8.69 -4.81
N ILE A 172 0.99 -8.75 -3.52
CA ILE A 172 1.95 -9.12 -2.47
C ILE A 172 1.41 -10.35 -1.77
N ARG A 173 2.19 -11.43 -1.73
CA ARG A 173 1.83 -12.69 -1.07
C ARG A 173 2.94 -13.11 -0.11
N PHE A 174 2.55 -13.86 0.91
CA PHE A 174 3.46 -14.48 1.86
C PHE A 174 3.25 -15.99 1.83
N VAL A 175 4.31 -16.77 2.01
CA VAL A 175 4.19 -18.22 2.20
C VAL A 175 3.29 -18.50 3.41
N SER A 176 2.36 -19.44 3.25
CA SER A 176 1.30 -19.74 4.22
C SER A 176 1.84 -20.06 5.63
N GLY A 177 1.19 -19.51 6.65
CA GLY A 177 1.54 -19.76 8.07
C GLY A 177 2.47 -18.73 8.70
N GLN A 178 2.83 -17.66 7.98
CA GLN A 178 3.59 -16.55 8.53
C GLN A 178 2.66 -15.43 9.03
N PRO A 179 3.00 -14.75 10.14
CA PRO A 179 2.20 -13.63 10.63
C PRO A 179 2.20 -12.51 9.59
N GLN A 180 1.08 -12.34 8.89
CA GLN A 180 0.72 -11.04 8.34
C GLN A 180 0.69 -10.09 9.52
N GLN A 181 1.49 -9.04 9.50
CA GLN A 181 1.40 -8.01 10.53
C GLN A 181 0.03 -7.32 10.39
N THR A 182 -0.95 -7.80 11.14
CA THR A 182 -2.22 -7.11 11.35
C THR A 182 -1.88 -5.84 12.12
N THR A 183 -1.89 -4.70 11.44
CA THR A 183 -1.87 -3.40 12.10
C THR A 183 -3.05 -3.36 13.07
N PRO A 184 -2.82 -3.08 14.38
CA PRO A 184 -3.93 -2.93 15.30
C PRO A 184 -4.76 -1.71 14.89
N VAL A 185 -6.06 -1.93 14.64
CA VAL A 185 -7.05 -0.87 14.53
C VAL A 185 -6.95 0.00 15.79
N PRO A 186 -6.79 1.32 15.69
CA PRO A 186 -6.87 2.18 16.86
C PRO A 186 -8.27 2.07 17.44
N THR A 187 -8.39 1.51 18.64
CA THR A 187 -9.62 1.54 19.43
C THR A 187 -10.02 3.00 19.60
N GLN A 188 -11.12 3.41 18.98
CA GLN A 188 -11.73 4.70 19.26
C GLN A 188 -12.21 4.66 20.70
N THR A 189 -11.53 5.38 21.59
CA THR A 189 -12.07 5.71 22.90
C THR A 189 -13.27 6.63 22.68
N SER A 190 -14.46 6.05 22.63
CA SER A 190 -15.71 6.79 22.74
C SER A 190 -15.78 7.36 24.15
N THR A 191 -15.50 8.65 24.31
CA THR A 191 -15.81 9.40 25.53
C THR A 191 -17.33 9.54 25.61
N PRO A 192 -18.03 8.98 26.62
CA PRO A 192 -19.46 9.17 26.76
C PRO A 192 -19.75 10.61 27.18
N GLY A 193 -20.68 11.24 26.46
CA GLY A 193 -21.15 12.59 26.72
C GLY A 193 -21.68 12.76 28.14
N SER A 194 -21.29 13.87 28.77
CA SER A 194 -21.93 14.40 29.97
C SER A 194 -23.36 14.85 29.64
N THR A 195 -24.33 14.27 30.33
CA THR A 195 -25.74 14.70 30.34
C THR A 195 -26.15 14.94 31.80
N PRO A 196 -27.01 15.94 32.10
CA PRO A 196 -27.02 16.61 33.39
C PRO A 196 -27.83 15.88 34.46
N THR A 197 -27.45 16.15 35.71
CA THR A 197 -28.02 15.62 36.95
C THR A 197 -29.51 15.92 37.12
N ARG A 198 -30.33 14.90 37.40
CA ARG A 198 -31.62 15.07 38.10
C ARG A 198 -31.88 13.92 39.08
N LEU A 199 -32.32 14.32 40.27
CA LEU A 199 -32.60 13.55 41.49
C LEU A 199 -33.90 12.72 41.45
N ASP A 200 -33.81 11.54 42.08
CA ASP A 200 -34.70 10.93 43.10
C ASP A 200 -35.85 9.92 42.77
N ASN A 201 -35.75 8.82 43.54
CA ASN A 201 -36.66 7.84 44.19
C ASN A 201 -37.75 6.95 43.51
N SER A 202 -37.53 5.64 43.77
CA SER A 202 -38.39 4.68 44.53
C SER A 202 -39.29 3.65 43.82
N SER A 203 -39.20 2.40 44.34
CA SER A 203 -40.26 1.39 44.57
C SER A 203 -40.40 0.16 43.64
N GLY A 204 -40.06 -1.02 44.17
CA GLY A 204 -40.91 -2.24 44.13
C GLY A 204 -40.78 -3.25 42.96
N PRO A 205 -41.12 -4.56 43.16
CA PRO A 205 -40.31 -5.71 42.72
C PRO A 205 -41.02 -6.70 41.77
N THR A 206 -40.25 -7.59 41.07
CA THR A 206 -40.57 -9.04 40.80
C THR A 206 -39.51 -9.74 39.91
N SER A 207 -39.10 -10.96 40.28
CA SER A 207 -38.39 -12.00 39.48
C SER A 207 -39.40 -12.91 38.72
N PRO A 208 -39.08 -13.98 37.94
CA PRO A 208 -37.79 -14.68 37.73
C PRO A 208 -37.44 -15.22 36.28
N VAL A 209 -36.17 -15.63 36.12
CA VAL A 209 -35.58 -16.82 35.42
C VAL A 209 -36.13 -17.28 34.05
N SER A 210 -35.21 -17.47 33.07
CA SER A 210 -35.10 -18.69 32.23
C SER A 210 -33.77 -18.77 31.46
N THR A 211 -33.16 -19.96 31.54
CA THR A 211 -31.95 -20.49 30.89
C THR A 211 -32.16 -20.89 29.43
N SER A 212 -31.11 -20.77 28.59
CA SER A 212 -30.42 -21.89 27.88
C SER A 212 -29.97 -21.61 26.43
N THR A 213 -28.82 -22.20 26.11
CA THR A 213 -28.36 -22.80 24.83
C THR A 213 -27.92 -21.93 23.64
N THR A 214 -26.60 -22.02 23.39
CA THR A 214 -25.91 -22.29 22.10
C THR A 214 -26.65 -21.96 20.80
N ASP A 215 -26.05 -21.10 19.97
CA ASP A 215 -25.70 -21.52 18.61
C ASP A 215 -24.54 -20.72 18.04
N SER A 216 -23.72 -21.42 17.26
CA SER A 216 -22.60 -20.92 16.49
C SER A 216 -23.11 -20.49 15.12
N SER A 217 -22.95 -19.23 14.73
CA SER A 217 -22.83 -18.91 13.30
C SER A 217 -22.45 -17.44 13.08
N ALA A 218 -21.33 -17.28 12.37
CA ALA A 218 -21.05 -16.23 11.40
C ALA A 218 -21.28 -14.78 11.86
N THR A 219 -20.23 -14.17 12.42
CA THR A 219 -20.13 -12.70 12.44
C THR A 219 -19.14 -12.28 11.37
N SER A 220 -19.71 -11.84 10.24
CA SER A 220 -19.05 -11.14 9.15
C SER A 220 -18.20 -10.00 9.71
N VAL A 221 -16.87 -10.15 9.64
CA VAL A 221 -15.94 -9.10 10.07
C VAL A 221 -15.82 -8.08 8.95
N THR A 222 -16.35 -6.90 9.22
CA THR A 222 -16.21 -5.68 8.43
C THR A 222 -14.73 -5.29 8.38
N THR A 223 -13.99 -5.79 7.37
CA THR A 223 -12.58 -5.45 7.18
C THR A 223 -12.46 -3.99 6.72
N ALA A 224 -11.79 -3.17 7.53
CA ALA A 224 -11.53 -1.76 7.28
C ALA A 224 -10.62 -1.57 6.05
N PHE A 225 -11.01 -0.63 5.19
CA PHE A 225 -10.49 -0.39 3.84
C PHE A 225 -9.20 0.47 3.83
N SER A 226 -8.12 -0.03 4.44
CA SER A 226 -6.81 0.66 4.44
C SER A 226 -6.04 0.49 3.12
N THR A 227 -6.19 -0.66 2.45
CA THR A 227 -5.48 -1.05 1.21
C THR A 227 -6.02 -0.40 -0.07
N THR A 228 -7.04 0.46 0.07
CA THR A 228 -7.96 0.90 -1.00
C THR A 228 -7.41 2.07 -1.83
N ILE A 229 -6.70 3.01 -1.20
CA ILE A 229 -6.25 4.24 -1.87
C ILE A 229 -5.04 3.99 -2.78
N LEU A 230 -4.37 2.86 -2.59
CA LEU A 230 -3.01 2.64 -3.04
C LEU A 230 -2.90 1.79 -4.29
N THR A 231 -3.78 0.80 -4.44
CA THR A 231 -4.00 0.17 -5.76
C THR A 231 -4.44 1.21 -6.79
N THR A 232 -5.06 2.30 -6.33
CA THR A 232 -5.52 3.42 -7.15
C THR A 232 -4.32 4.33 -7.54
N PHE A 233 -3.55 4.87 -6.58
CA PHE A 233 -2.33 5.68 -6.85
C PHE A 233 -1.35 5.02 -7.83
N ILE A 234 -1.10 3.74 -7.63
CA ILE A 234 -0.05 3.02 -8.35
C ILE A 234 -0.59 2.43 -9.67
N SER A 235 -1.90 2.41 -9.91
CA SER A 235 -2.45 2.00 -11.22
C SER A 235 -2.48 3.17 -12.23
N TYR A 236 -2.75 4.41 -11.82
CA TYR A 236 -2.77 5.58 -12.74
C TYR A 236 -1.40 6.01 -13.22
N ALA A 237 -0.42 5.98 -12.32
CA ALA A 237 1.02 6.12 -12.57
C ALA A 237 1.54 5.35 -13.80
N LEU A 238 0.82 4.30 -14.20
CA LEU A 238 1.21 3.38 -15.24
C LEU A 238 0.37 3.55 -16.52
N PHE A 239 -0.61 4.47 -16.54
CA PHE A 239 -1.48 4.73 -17.69
C PHE A 239 -1.53 6.22 -18.09
N THR A 240 -0.75 7.08 -17.44
CA THR A 240 -0.39 8.44 -17.89
C THR A 240 1.07 8.50 -18.26
#